data_AF-A0A7Y1VH16-F1
#
_entry.id   AF-A0A7Y1VH16-F1
#
_cell.length_a   1.000
_cell.length_b   1.000
_cell.length_c   1.000
_cell.angle_alpha   90.00
_cell.angle_beta   90.00
_cell.angle_gamma   90.00
#
_symmetry.space_group_name_H-M   'P 1'
#
loop_
_entity.id
_entity.type
_entity.pdbx_description
1 polymer ?
#
loop_
_entity_poly.entity_id
_entity_poly.type
_entity_poly.pdbx_seq_one_letter_code
_entity_poly.pdbx_strand_id
1 'polypeptide(L)'
;MSLSEYISSLAFPPDPFQVQAFEALARDESVLVAAPTASGKTVVAEAAIHQAIERGMRAFYTTPIKALSNQKFIDFQTLFGTDNVGLLTGDNSINGRAPVVVMTTEVLRNMIYAENQDLGDLEVVILDEIHYLSDRERGAVWEEVIIHLPSEIRIVGLSATVSNASEFRDWLASRRGDVELV
;
A
#
# COMPACT_ATOMS: atom_id res chain seq x y z
N MET A 1 2.40 18.49 -2.15
CA MET A 1 1.56 18.28 -3.33
C MET A 1 0.33 17.55 -2.85
N SER A 2 -0.86 18.11 -3.06
CA SER A 2 -2.12 17.49 -2.63
C SER A 2 -2.52 16.31 -3.52
N LEU A 3 -3.45 15.47 -3.07
CA LEU A 3 -4.03 14.39 -3.90
C LEU A 3 -4.52 14.92 -5.26
N SER A 4 -5.23 16.06 -5.25
CA SER A 4 -5.73 16.69 -6.48
C SER A 4 -4.63 17.24 -7.39
N GLU A 5 -3.56 17.79 -6.81
CA GLU A 5 -2.40 18.27 -7.56
C GLU A 5 -1.62 17.11 -8.18
N TYR A 6 -1.47 15.99 -7.45
CA TYR A 6 -0.83 14.79 -7.97
C TYR A 6 -1.60 14.23 -9.17
N ILE A 7 -2.92 14.04 -9.04
CA ILE A 7 -3.77 13.55 -10.13
C ILE A 7 -3.67 14.47 -11.36
N SER A 8 -3.64 15.79 -11.14
CA SER A 8 -3.50 16.78 -12.22
C SER A 8 -2.10 16.80 -12.86
N SER A 9 -1.08 16.27 -12.17
CA SER A 9 0.30 16.19 -12.66
C SER A 9 0.58 14.96 -13.52
N LEU A 10 -0.35 14.00 -13.57
CA LEU A 10 -0.21 12.81 -14.40
C LEU A 10 -0.05 13.19 -15.87
N ALA A 11 0.93 12.59 -16.54
CA ALA A 11 1.20 12.84 -17.96
C ALA A 11 0.13 12.25 -18.91
N PHE A 12 -0.83 11.52 -18.35
CA PHE A 12 -1.89 10.80 -19.05
C PHE A 12 -3.20 10.93 -18.26
N PRO A 13 -4.37 10.87 -18.93
CA PRO A 13 -5.64 10.81 -18.22
C PRO A 13 -5.75 9.50 -17.43
N PRO A 14 -6.23 9.52 -16.18
CA PRO A 14 -6.41 8.31 -15.40
C PRO A 14 -7.51 7.43 -16.00
N ASP A 15 -7.31 6.12 -15.91
CA ASP A 15 -8.31 5.12 -16.31
C ASP A 15 -9.52 5.14 -15.35
N PRO A 16 -10.71 4.66 -15.78
CA PRO A 16 -11.91 4.70 -14.96
C PRO A 16 -11.77 4.07 -13.57
N PHE A 17 -11.05 2.94 -13.46
CA PHE A 17 -10.82 2.28 -12.16
C PHE A 17 -9.90 3.12 -11.25
N GLN A 18 -8.94 3.86 -11.81
CA GLN A 18 -8.07 4.76 -11.05
C GLN A 18 -8.88 5.94 -10.50
N VAL A 19 -9.80 6.49 -11.30
CA VAL A 19 -10.71 7.56 -10.85
C VAL A 19 -11.56 7.09 -9.67
N GLN A 20 -12.19 5.92 -9.79
CA GLN A 20 -12.98 5.33 -8.70
C GLN A 20 -12.13 5.11 -7.44
N ALA A 21 -10.90 4.62 -7.61
CA ALA A 21 -9.96 4.46 -6.50
C ALA A 21 -9.64 5.80 -5.81
N PHE A 22 -9.37 6.86 -6.59
CA PHE A 22 -9.08 8.18 -6.03
C PHE A 22 -10.27 8.77 -5.26
N GLU A 23 -11.49 8.56 -5.75
CA GLU A 23 -12.70 8.98 -5.05
C GLU A 23 -12.88 8.26 -3.71
N ALA A 24 -12.59 6.96 -3.64
CA ALA A 24 -12.59 6.20 -2.40
C ALA A 24 -11.48 6.67 -1.44
N LEU A 25 -10.26 6.89 -1.94
CA LEU A 25 -9.17 7.45 -1.14
C LEU A 25 -9.51 8.83 -0.57
N ALA A 26 -10.20 9.67 -1.33
CA ALA A 26 -10.65 10.99 -0.88
C ALA A 26 -11.73 10.92 0.22
N ARG A 27 -12.45 9.80 0.34
CA ARG A 27 -13.39 9.49 1.43
C ARG A 27 -12.74 8.76 2.61
N ASP A 28 -11.41 8.62 2.60
CA ASP A 28 -10.65 7.88 3.60
C ASP A 28 -11.05 6.40 3.70
N GLU A 29 -11.52 5.82 2.59
CA GLU A 29 -11.84 4.39 2.49
C GLU A 29 -10.59 3.57 2.15
N SER A 30 -10.60 2.28 2.52
CA SER A 30 -9.63 1.31 2.00
C SER A 30 -10.01 0.92 0.57
N VAL A 31 -9.03 0.56 -0.25
CA VAL A 31 -9.24 0.25 -1.67
C VAL A 31 -8.58 -1.09 -2.01
N LEU A 32 -9.30 -1.94 -2.75
CA LEU A 32 -8.76 -3.13 -3.38
C LEU A 32 -8.83 -2.97 -4.90
N VAL A 33 -7.67 -2.91 -5.55
CA VAL A 33 -7.55 -2.78 -7.00
C VAL A 33 -7.30 -4.17 -7.62
N ALA A 34 -8.21 -4.65 -8.45
CA ALA A 34 -8.12 -5.93 -9.13
C ALA A 34 -8.00 -5.75 -10.65
N ALA A 35 -6.81 -5.36 -11.12
CA ALA A 35 -6.56 -5.05 -12.54
C ALA A 35 -5.33 -5.80 -13.08
N PRO A 36 -5.20 -5.99 -14.42
CA PRO A 36 -4.06 -6.70 -15.01
C PRO A 36 -2.70 -6.09 -14.64
N THR A 37 -1.64 -6.89 -14.69
CA THR A 37 -0.28 -6.34 -14.56
C THR A 37 -0.01 -5.32 -15.66
N ALA A 38 0.77 -4.29 -15.36
CA ALA A 38 1.04 -3.15 -16.25
C ALA A 38 -0.17 -2.26 -16.59
N SER A 39 -1.30 -2.37 -15.87
CA SER A 39 -2.45 -1.46 -16.02
C SER A 39 -2.33 -0.13 -15.25
N GLY A 40 -1.15 0.20 -14.70
CA GLY A 40 -0.96 1.43 -13.94
C GLY A 40 -1.54 1.42 -12.51
N LYS A 41 -1.74 0.24 -11.88
CA LYS A 41 -2.22 0.14 -10.48
C LYS A 41 -1.38 0.95 -9.48
N THR A 42 -0.07 1.08 -9.72
CA THR A 42 0.85 1.85 -8.86
C THR A 42 0.39 3.29 -8.68
N VAL A 43 -0.29 3.89 -9.66
CA VAL A 43 -0.79 5.28 -9.56
C VAL A 43 -1.77 5.44 -8.39
N VAL A 44 -2.57 4.41 -8.08
CA VAL A 44 -3.45 4.40 -6.90
C VAL A 44 -2.65 4.40 -5.60
N ALA A 45 -1.57 3.62 -5.54
CA ALA A 45 -0.67 3.62 -4.39
C ALA A 45 0.05 4.96 -4.22
N GLU A 46 0.57 5.53 -5.32
CA GLU A 46 1.22 6.85 -5.31
C GLU A 46 0.27 7.94 -4.83
N ALA A 47 -1.00 7.94 -5.27
CA ALA A 47 -2.04 8.84 -4.80
C ALA A 47 -2.27 8.72 -3.28
N ALA A 48 -2.38 7.49 -2.76
CA ALA A 48 -2.54 7.26 -1.32
C ALA A 48 -1.33 7.72 -0.51
N ILE A 49 -0.12 7.50 -1.04
CA ILE A 49 1.13 7.98 -0.41
C ILE A 49 1.18 9.51 -0.39
N HIS A 50 0.83 10.17 -1.50
CA HIS A 50 0.76 11.63 -1.56
C HIS A 50 -0.21 12.22 -0.52
N GLN A 51 -1.39 11.60 -0.37
CA GLN A 51 -2.38 12.01 0.62
C GLN A 51 -1.83 11.89 2.06
N ALA A 52 -1.14 10.79 2.38
CA ALA A 52 -0.54 10.61 3.70
C ALA A 52 0.57 11.65 3.98
N ILE A 53 1.47 11.88 3.02
CA ILE A 53 2.54 12.88 3.16
C ILE A 53 1.96 14.29 3.34
N GLU A 54 0.92 14.64 2.58
CA GLU A 54 0.24 15.94 2.70
C GLU A 54 -0.30 16.18 4.12
N ARG A 55 -0.76 15.11 4.77
CA ARG A 55 -1.28 15.14 6.15
C ARG A 55 -0.18 15.06 7.21
N GLY A 56 1.09 14.99 6.82
CA GLY A 56 2.22 14.80 7.73
C GLY A 56 2.29 13.40 8.32
N MET A 57 1.63 12.42 7.69
CA MET A 57 1.58 11.02 8.09
C MET A 57 2.53 10.18 7.23
N ARG A 58 2.82 8.96 7.70
CA ARG A 58 3.62 7.97 7.00
C ARG A 58 2.76 7.04 6.15
N ALA A 59 3.38 6.52 5.09
CA ALA A 59 2.83 5.45 4.26
C ALA A 59 3.85 4.32 4.12
N PHE A 60 3.39 3.09 4.27
CA PHE A 60 4.23 1.91 4.04
C PHE A 60 3.84 1.24 2.72
N TYR A 61 4.84 0.91 1.90
CA TYR A 61 4.65 0.13 0.69
C TYR A 61 5.29 -1.23 0.86
N THR A 62 4.48 -2.28 0.81
CA THR A 62 4.96 -3.65 0.97
C THR A 62 5.02 -4.37 -0.37
N THR A 63 6.00 -5.25 -0.52
CA THR A 63 6.18 -6.12 -1.69
C THR A 63 6.42 -7.56 -1.26
N PRO A 64 6.10 -8.56 -2.09
CA PRO A 64 6.30 -9.97 -1.72
C PRO A 64 7.76 -10.43 -1.72
N ILE A 65 8.69 -9.69 -2.34
CA ILE A 65 10.11 -10.04 -2.42
C ILE A 65 11.02 -8.81 -2.39
N LYS A 66 12.23 -9.00 -1.83
CA LYS A 66 13.23 -7.93 -1.66
C LYS A 66 13.61 -7.22 -2.96
N ALA A 67 13.71 -7.96 -4.07
CA ALA A 67 14.08 -7.39 -5.36
C ALA A 67 13.07 -6.31 -5.82
N LEU A 68 11.78 -6.55 -5.58
CA LEU A 68 10.73 -5.56 -5.86
C LEU A 68 10.78 -4.40 -4.88
N SER A 69 11.08 -4.65 -3.59
CA SER A 69 11.30 -3.57 -2.61
C SER A 69 12.41 -2.62 -3.06
N ASN A 70 13.54 -3.15 -3.52
CA ASN A 70 14.68 -2.36 -3.99
C ASN A 70 14.32 -1.53 -5.23
N GLN A 71 13.58 -2.11 -6.18
CA GLN A 71 13.11 -1.37 -7.35
C GLN A 71 12.18 -0.21 -6.93
N LYS A 72 11.17 -0.51 -6.10
CA LYS A 72 10.21 0.50 -5.62
C LYS A 72 10.86 1.58 -4.79
N PHE A 73 11.89 1.26 -4.01
CA PHE A 73 12.68 2.24 -3.28
C PHE A 73 13.29 3.28 -4.23
N ILE A 74 13.93 2.85 -5.34
CA ILE A 74 14.52 3.75 -6.33
C ILE A 74 13.45 4.59 -7.04
N ASP A 75 12.35 3.95 -7.45
CA ASP A 75 11.24 4.61 -8.13
C ASP A 75 10.65 5.71 -7.22
N PHE A 76 10.43 5.40 -5.95
CA PHE A 76 9.86 6.33 -4.98
C PHE A 76 10.82 7.42 -4.55
N GLN A 77 12.13 7.18 -4.50
CA GLN A 77 13.10 8.26 -4.30
C GLN A 77 13.04 9.29 -5.43
N THR A 78 12.78 8.84 -6.67
CA THR A 78 12.60 9.73 -7.81
C THR A 78 11.32 10.57 -7.68
N LEU A 79 10.24 9.96 -7.17
CA LEU A 79 8.93 10.61 -7.06
C LEU A 79 8.78 11.52 -5.82
N PHE A 80 9.23 11.06 -4.66
CA PHE A 80 9.03 11.72 -3.37
C PHE A 80 10.29 12.40 -2.83
N GLY A 81 11.44 12.18 -3.44
CA GLY A 81 12.74 12.70 -3.01
C GLY A 81 13.50 11.72 -2.10
N THR A 82 14.83 11.71 -2.20
CA THR A 82 15.70 10.71 -1.55
C THR A 82 15.56 10.67 -0.03
N ASP A 83 15.37 11.83 0.60
CA ASP A 83 15.30 11.96 2.06
C ASP A 83 13.93 11.55 2.61
N ASN A 84 12.91 11.46 1.74
CA ASN A 84 11.54 11.12 2.11
C ASN A 84 11.23 9.63 1.99
N VAL A 85 12.18 8.81 1.52
CA VAL A 85 11.97 7.39 1.29
C VAL A 85 12.98 6.54 2.05
N GLY A 86 12.47 5.52 2.72
CA GLY A 86 13.24 4.49 3.41
C GLY A 86 13.02 3.11 2.81
N LEU A 87 13.92 2.19 3.15
CA LEU A 87 13.87 0.78 2.78
C LEU A 87 14.13 -0.08 4.02
N LEU A 88 13.20 -0.97 4.34
CA LEU A 88 13.36 -1.99 5.36
C LEU A 88 13.19 -3.38 4.74
N THR A 89 14.29 -4.11 4.60
CA THR A 89 14.29 -5.54 4.26
C THR A 89 14.91 -6.32 5.41
N GLY A 90 14.81 -7.65 5.42
CA GLY A 90 15.40 -8.47 6.50
C GLY A 90 16.93 -8.32 6.67
N ASP A 91 17.61 -7.69 5.71
CA ASP A 91 19.06 -7.47 5.65
C ASP A 91 19.47 -5.99 5.52
N ASN A 92 18.56 -5.08 5.16
CA ASN A 92 18.87 -3.67 4.99
C ASN A 92 17.88 -2.79 5.75
N SER A 93 18.40 -1.76 6.41
CA SER A 93 17.60 -0.72 7.05
C SER A 93 18.15 0.65 6.66
N ILE A 94 17.44 1.34 5.77
CA ILE A 94 17.80 2.66 5.25
C ILE A 94 16.65 3.60 5.57
N ASN A 95 16.93 4.71 6.26
CA ASN A 95 15.96 5.76 6.55
C ASN A 95 14.59 5.23 7.05
N GLY A 96 14.60 4.31 8.03
CA GLY A 96 13.39 3.58 8.46
C GLY A 96 12.28 4.40 9.12
N ARG A 97 12.50 5.72 9.29
CA ARG A 97 11.49 6.67 9.79
C ARG A 97 11.08 7.70 8.73
N ALA A 98 11.44 7.47 7.47
CA ALA A 98 10.99 8.28 6.37
C ALA A 98 9.45 8.36 6.28
N PRO A 99 8.90 9.44 5.70
CA PRO A 99 7.49 9.53 5.34
C PRO A 99 6.99 8.33 4.52
N VAL A 100 7.80 7.83 3.60
CA VAL A 100 7.49 6.63 2.80
C VAL A 100 8.49 5.54 3.13
N VAL A 101 8.02 4.37 3.55
CA VAL A 101 8.92 3.22 3.79
C VAL A 101 8.52 2.06 2.91
N VAL A 102 9.44 1.63 2.05
CA VAL A 102 9.30 0.41 1.25
C VAL A 102 9.85 -0.77 2.04
N MET A 103 9.12 -1.88 2.08
CA MET A 103 9.56 -3.08 2.80
C MET A 103 9.01 -4.38 2.21
N THR A 104 9.48 -5.54 2.68
CA THR A 104 8.78 -6.79 2.40
C THR A 104 7.62 -6.98 3.36
N THR A 105 6.59 -7.72 2.95
CA THR A 105 5.41 -7.97 3.79
C THR A 105 5.78 -8.66 5.12
N GLU A 106 6.80 -9.53 5.12
CA GLU A 106 7.31 -10.17 6.34
C GLU A 106 7.92 -9.18 7.31
N VAL A 107 8.59 -8.14 6.82
CA VAL A 107 9.16 -7.09 7.67
C VAL A 107 8.05 -6.31 8.36
N LEU A 108 6.99 -5.94 7.62
CA LEU A 108 5.82 -5.29 8.22
C LEU A 108 5.16 -6.18 9.28
N ARG A 109 4.92 -7.46 8.96
CA ARG A 109 4.39 -8.44 9.91
C ARG A 109 5.21 -8.52 11.19
N ASN A 110 6.54 -8.56 11.06
CA ASN A 110 7.44 -8.60 12.21
C ASN A 110 7.38 -7.30 13.03
N MET A 111 7.24 -6.14 12.37
CA MET A 111 7.04 -4.86 13.05
C MET A 111 5.74 -4.82 13.84
N ILE A 112 4.64 -5.34 13.30
CA ILE A 112 3.33 -5.39 13.98
C ILE A 112 3.42 -6.22 15.27
N TYR A 113 4.17 -7.32 15.27
CA TYR A 113 4.36 -8.15 16.47
C TYR A 113 5.44 -7.65 17.43
N ALA A 114 6.29 -6.72 17.01
CA ALA A 114 7.34 -6.19 17.87
C ALA A 114 6.74 -5.26 18.92
N GLU A 115 7.07 -5.50 20.20
CA GLU A 115 6.68 -4.61 21.28
C GLU A 115 7.29 -3.20 21.07
N ASN A 116 6.48 -2.15 21.24
CA ASN A 116 6.86 -0.73 21.16
C ASN A 116 7.08 -0.13 19.76
N GLN A 117 6.54 -0.71 18.69
CA GLN A 117 6.48 -0.01 17.41
C GLN A 117 5.39 1.07 17.44
N ASP A 118 5.80 2.32 17.30
CA ASP A 118 4.88 3.43 17.13
C ASP A 118 4.40 3.48 15.68
N LEU A 119 3.14 3.08 15.48
CA LEU A 119 2.40 3.19 14.24
C LEU A 119 1.38 4.35 14.30
N GLY A 120 1.43 5.21 15.33
CA GLY A 120 0.46 6.29 15.54
C GLY A 120 0.48 7.37 14.46
N ASP A 121 1.57 7.47 13.70
CA ASP A 121 1.73 8.34 12.55
C ASP A 121 1.64 7.58 11.20
N LEU A 122 1.25 6.30 11.19
CA LEU A 122 1.02 5.53 9.97
C LEU A 122 -0.44 5.71 9.52
N GLU A 123 -0.66 6.17 8.29
CA GLU A 123 -2.02 6.38 7.77
C GLU A 123 -2.46 5.28 6.81
N VAL A 124 -1.54 4.76 5.99
CA VAL A 124 -1.87 3.80 4.94
C VAL A 124 -0.78 2.76 4.73
N VAL A 125 -1.20 1.52 4.50
CA VAL A 125 -0.36 0.42 4.05
C VAL A 125 -0.79 -0.01 2.64
N ILE A 126 0.17 0.01 1.72
CA ILE A 126 0.01 -0.52 0.38
C ILE A 126 0.46 -1.98 0.42
N LEU A 127 -0.45 -2.89 0.07
CA LEU A 127 -0.20 -4.32 -0.04
C LEU A 127 -0.08 -4.66 -1.53
N ASP A 128 1.14 -4.62 -2.07
CA ASP A 128 1.39 -4.99 -3.45
C ASP A 128 1.32 -6.51 -3.64
N GLU A 129 0.86 -6.93 -4.81
CA GLU A 129 0.60 -8.32 -5.17
C GLU A 129 -0.20 -9.09 -4.12
N ILE A 130 -1.28 -8.48 -3.60
CA ILE A 130 -2.10 -9.05 -2.51
C ILE A 130 -2.74 -10.41 -2.87
N HIS A 131 -2.77 -10.78 -4.16
CA HIS A 131 -3.18 -12.11 -4.60
C HIS A 131 -2.29 -13.25 -4.05
N TYR A 132 -1.08 -12.95 -3.55
CA TYR A 132 -0.26 -13.89 -2.77
C TYR A 132 -0.95 -14.38 -1.49
N LEU A 133 -2.05 -13.75 -1.05
CA LEU A 133 -2.88 -14.29 0.02
C LEU A 133 -3.38 -15.72 -0.27
N SER A 134 -3.64 -16.03 -1.55
CA SER A 134 -4.08 -17.38 -1.95
C SER A 134 -2.92 -18.38 -2.04
N ASP A 135 -1.67 -17.93 -1.84
CA ASP A 135 -0.50 -18.79 -1.81
C ASP A 135 -0.46 -19.59 -0.50
N ARG A 136 -0.31 -20.92 -0.60
CA ARG A 136 -0.36 -21.82 0.55
C ARG A 136 0.80 -21.64 1.53
N GLU A 137 1.94 -21.17 1.07
CA GLU A 137 3.14 -21.00 1.89
C GLU A 137 3.27 -19.57 2.41
N ARG A 138 2.88 -18.58 1.61
CA ARG A 138 3.09 -17.16 1.90
C ARG A 138 1.84 -16.42 2.36
N GLY A 139 0.65 -16.92 2.06
CA GLY A 139 -0.62 -16.25 2.32
C GLY A 139 -0.84 -15.89 3.79
N ALA A 140 -0.37 -16.73 4.71
CA ALA A 140 -0.45 -16.49 6.15
C ALA A 140 0.15 -15.14 6.56
N VAL A 141 1.24 -14.69 5.90
CA VAL A 141 1.86 -13.40 6.23
C VAL A 141 0.94 -12.22 5.89
N TRP A 142 0.23 -12.28 4.76
CA TRP A 142 -0.73 -11.23 4.40
C TRP A 142 -1.95 -11.28 5.32
N GLU A 143 -2.47 -12.47 5.65
CA GLU A 143 -3.56 -12.62 6.62
C GLU A 143 -3.20 -11.99 7.97
N GLU A 144 -2.01 -12.31 8.50
CA GLU A 144 -1.51 -11.78 9.77
C GLU A 144 -1.42 -10.24 9.73
N VAL A 145 -0.87 -9.66 8.65
CA VAL A 145 -0.79 -8.19 8.50
C VAL A 145 -2.19 -7.58 8.52
N ILE A 146 -3.12 -8.11 7.71
CA ILE A 146 -4.47 -7.55 7.57
C ILE A 146 -5.24 -7.62 8.90
N ILE A 147 -5.11 -8.74 9.62
CA ILE A 147 -5.82 -8.98 10.88
C ILE A 147 -5.24 -8.14 12.03
N HIS A 148 -3.92 -7.97 12.10
CA HIS A 148 -3.25 -7.37 13.26
C HIS A 148 -2.88 -5.91 13.12
N LEU A 149 -2.92 -5.34 11.91
CA LEU A 149 -2.73 -3.91 11.72
C LEU A 149 -3.83 -3.13 12.49
N PRO A 150 -3.52 -2.03 13.20
CA PRO A 150 -4.55 -1.18 13.81
C PRO A 150 -5.68 -0.80 12.84
N SER A 151 -6.92 -0.75 13.30
CA SER A 151 -8.12 -0.54 12.45
C SER A 151 -8.16 0.83 11.77
N GLU A 152 -7.48 1.82 12.35
CA GLU A 152 -7.42 3.19 11.86
C GLU A 152 -6.53 3.32 10.62
N ILE A 153 -5.63 2.35 10.39
CA ILE A 153 -4.71 2.36 9.25
C ILE A 153 -5.41 1.79 8.03
N ARG A 154 -5.47 2.59 6.96
CA ARG A 154 -6.13 2.19 5.71
C ARG A 154 -5.27 1.20 4.91
N ILE A 155 -5.93 0.36 4.14
CA ILE A 155 -5.26 -0.59 3.24
C ILE A 155 -5.55 -0.21 1.79
N VAL A 156 -4.49 -0.16 0.98
CA VAL A 156 -4.58 -0.14 -0.48
C VAL A 156 -3.99 -1.45 -0.99
N GLY A 157 -4.86 -2.40 -1.33
CA GLY A 157 -4.47 -3.69 -1.89
C GLY A 157 -4.34 -3.60 -3.42
N LEU A 158 -3.18 -3.97 -3.96
CA LEU A 158 -2.97 -4.05 -5.40
C LEU A 158 -2.88 -5.52 -5.82
N SER A 159 -3.76 -5.93 -6.72
CA SER A 159 -3.84 -7.32 -7.19
C SER A 159 -3.80 -7.38 -8.71
N ALA A 160 -3.16 -8.43 -9.24
CA ALA A 160 -3.51 -8.92 -10.56
C ALA A 160 -4.98 -9.35 -10.59
N THR A 161 -5.58 -9.50 -11.78
CA THR A 161 -6.96 -9.99 -11.91
C THR A 161 -7.12 -11.35 -11.25
N VAL A 162 -7.99 -11.43 -10.24
CA VAL A 162 -8.34 -12.67 -9.53
C VAL A 162 -9.84 -12.93 -9.67
N SER A 163 -10.22 -14.20 -9.84
CA SER A 163 -11.62 -14.58 -10.07
C SER A 163 -12.53 -14.42 -8.84
N ASN A 164 -11.94 -14.27 -7.65
CA ASN A 164 -12.62 -14.14 -6.36
C ASN A 164 -12.43 -12.75 -5.72
N ALA A 165 -12.20 -11.70 -6.51
CA ALA A 165 -11.95 -10.35 -5.99
C ALA A 165 -13.07 -9.84 -5.07
N SER A 166 -14.33 -10.13 -5.39
CA SER A 166 -15.48 -9.76 -4.56
C SER A 166 -15.48 -10.46 -3.20
N GLU A 167 -15.23 -11.77 -3.17
CA GLU A 167 -15.12 -12.53 -1.92
C GLU A 167 -13.95 -12.03 -1.07
N PHE A 168 -12.84 -11.69 -1.73
CA PHE A 168 -11.69 -11.13 -1.05
C PHE A 168 -11.99 -9.75 -0.45
N ARG A 169 -12.70 -8.89 -1.18
CA ARG A 169 -13.19 -7.61 -0.66
C ARG A 169 -14.16 -7.82 0.51
N ASP A 170 -15.07 -8.79 0.44
CA ASP A 170 -15.99 -9.15 1.53
C ASP A 170 -15.24 -9.53 2.79
N TRP A 171 -14.25 -10.39 2.67
CA TRP A 171 -13.41 -10.79 3.78
C TRP A 171 -12.60 -9.61 4.34
N LEU A 172 -11.97 -8.80 3.48
CA LEU A 172 -11.20 -7.63 3.92
C LEU A 172 -12.09 -6.64 4.66
N ALA A 173 -13.28 -6.37 4.13
CA ALA A 173 -14.23 -5.46 4.74
C ALA A 173 -14.73 -5.93 6.11
N SER A 174 -14.93 -7.25 6.27
CA SER A 174 -15.30 -7.84 7.57
C SER A 174 -14.23 -7.63 8.67
N ARG A 175 -12.99 -7.31 8.29
CA ARG A 175 -11.86 -7.07 9.20
C ARG A 175 -11.49 -5.59 9.31
N ARG A 176 -11.69 -4.80 8.25
CA ARG A 176 -11.14 -3.45 8.09
C ARG A 176 -12.18 -2.35 7.93
N GLY A 177 -13.48 -2.67 7.88
CA GLY A 177 -14.53 -1.71 7.58
C GLY A 177 -14.76 -1.55 6.08
N ASP A 178 -15.18 -0.37 5.61
CA ASP A 178 -15.53 -0.19 4.21
C ASP A 178 -14.29 -0.29 3.29
N VAL A 179 -14.42 -1.11 2.24
CA VAL A 179 -13.39 -1.36 1.23
C VAL A 179 -14.03 -1.24 -0.14
N GLU A 180 -13.56 -0.28 -0.94
CA GLU A 180 -13.98 -0.15 -2.34
C GLU A 180 -13.21 -1.14 -3.22
N LEU A 181 -13.93 -1.93 -4.04
CA LEU A 181 -13.32 -2.81 -5.05
C LEU A 181 -13.38 -2.13 -6.41
N VAL A 182 -12.22 -1.96 -7.05
CA VAL A 182 -12.07 -1.31 -8.36
C VAL A 182 -11.25 -2.13 -9.35
#